data_AF-A0A564U1I4-F1
#
_entry.id   AF-A0A564U1I4-F1
#
_cell.length_a   1.000
_cell.length_b   1.000
_cell.length_c   1.000
_cell.angle_alpha   90.00
_cell.angle_beta   90.00
_cell.angle_gamma   90.00
#
_symmetry.space_group_name_H-M   'P 1'
#
loop_
_entity.id
_entity.type
_entity.pdbx_description
1 polymer ?
#
loop_
_entity_poly.entity_id
_entity_poly.type
_entity_poly.pdbx_seq_one_letter_code
_entity_poly.pdbx_strand_id
1 'polypeptide(L)'
;MPQEAIRQSSVFLLFIGDLNRAEKGVRLHTDTFYPQGVENLLISSVDASLVAQNTLLAAESLGYGGVIIGLIRYASREIAELFNLPDYTYPIFGMALGKPAQHHAVKPRLPYEAVVFEEDYQEQDASVIQTYDQIQADYAGKRATDTWSERLTNQFAQKPNPASQNLLQDKKLL
;
A
#
# COMPACT_ATOMS: atom_id res chain seq x y z
N MET A 1 13.73 -4.85 -12.01
CA MET A 1 13.30 -6.25 -12.26
C MET A 1 11.79 -6.31 -12.20
N PRO A 2 11.11 -7.02 -13.13
CA PRO A 2 9.66 -7.23 -13.04
C PRO A 2 9.32 -8.00 -11.77
N GLN A 3 8.20 -7.64 -11.12
CA GLN A 3 7.68 -8.38 -9.97
C GLN A 3 6.92 -9.61 -10.49
N GLU A 4 7.55 -10.78 -10.46
CA GLU A 4 7.00 -12.01 -11.06
C GLU A 4 5.62 -12.41 -10.53
N ALA A 5 5.28 -12.05 -9.29
CA ALA A 5 3.94 -12.24 -8.74
C ALA A 5 2.84 -11.61 -9.62
N ILE A 6 3.10 -10.49 -10.29
CA ILE A 6 2.14 -9.87 -11.23
C ILE A 6 1.98 -10.73 -12.49
N ARG A 7 3.07 -11.28 -13.01
CA ARG A 7 3.05 -12.06 -14.27
C ARG A 7 2.46 -13.45 -14.06
N GLN A 8 2.65 -14.03 -12.89
CA GLN A 8 2.26 -15.39 -12.55
C GLN A 8 0.89 -15.49 -11.88
N SER A 9 0.31 -14.37 -11.44
CA SER A 9 -1.02 -14.37 -10.84
C SER A 9 -2.10 -14.70 -11.87
N SER A 10 -3.21 -15.27 -11.39
CA SER A 10 -4.37 -15.53 -12.24
C SER A 10 -5.16 -14.24 -12.52
N VAL A 11 -5.15 -13.31 -11.57
CA VAL A 11 -5.80 -12.01 -11.66
C VAL A 11 -4.88 -10.95 -11.05
N PHE A 12 -4.93 -9.75 -11.62
CA PHE A 12 -4.34 -8.55 -11.02
C PHE A 12 -5.43 -7.50 -10.85
N LEU A 13 -5.61 -7.02 -9.61
CA LEU A 13 -6.56 -5.97 -9.28
C LEU A 13 -5.81 -4.67 -9.01
N LEU A 14 -6.29 -3.56 -9.56
CA LEU A 14 -5.79 -2.21 -9.24
C LEU A 14 -6.77 -1.54 -8.29
N PHE A 15 -6.28 -1.10 -7.13
CA PHE A 15 -7.05 -0.32 -6.17
C PHE A 15 -6.68 1.14 -6.31
N ILE A 16 -7.70 1.99 -6.47
CA ILE A 16 -7.55 3.42 -6.75
C ILE A 16 -8.29 4.25 -5.70
N GLY A 17 -7.76 5.43 -5.40
CA GLY A 17 -8.55 6.50 -4.80
C GLY A 17 -9.43 7.10 -5.90
N ASP A 18 -10.72 7.27 -5.63
CA ASP A 18 -11.71 7.72 -6.62
C ASP A 18 -12.64 8.78 -6.03
N LEU A 19 -12.38 10.03 -6.39
CA LEU A 19 -13.26 11.16 -6.14
C LEU A 19 -13.97 11.60 -7.43
N ASN A 20 -13.79 10.89 -8.54
CA ASN A 20 -14.50 11.16 -9.79
C ASN A 20 -16.00 10.90 -9.63
N ARG A 21 -16.36 9.83 -8.91
CA ARG A 21 -17.77 9.58 -8.55
C ARG A 21 -18.32 10.65 -7.61
N ALA A 22 -17.52 11.13 -6.67
CA ALA A 22 -17.92 12.20 -5.78
C ALA A 22 -18.18 13.51 -6.55
N GLU A 23 -17.32 13.85 -7.51
CA GLU A 23 -17.50 15.03 -8.38
C GLU A 23 -18.86 15.02 -9.10
N LYS A 24 -19.21 13.89 -9.72
CA LYS A 24 -20.50 13.73 -10.40
C LYS A 24 -21.67 13.89 -9.45
N GLY A 25 -21.58 13.34 -8.24
CA GLY A 25 -22.62 13.48 -7.21
C GLY A 25 -22.80 14.94 -6.77
N VAL A 26 -21.70 15.65 -6.54
CA VAL A 26 -21.72 17.07 -6.18
C VAL A 26 -22.34 17.92 -7.29
N ARG A 27 -21.99 17.64 -8.56
CA ARG A 27 -22.52 18.34 -9.75
C ARG A 27 -24.03 18.25 -9.94
N LEU A 28 -24.69 17.29 -9.30
CA LEU A 28 -26.16 17.22 -9.31
C LEU A 28 -26.82 18.33 -8.48
N HIS A 29 -26.05 18.96 -7.59
CA HIS A 29 -26.57 19.90 -6.60
C HIS A 29 -25.85 21.27 -6.61
N THR A 30 -24.60 21.33 -7.08
CA THR A 30 -23.81 22.56 -7.16
C THR A 30 -22.67 22.43 -8.17
N ASP A 31 -22.24 23.55 -8.74
CA ASP A 31 -21.09 23.61 -9.66
C ASP A 31 -19.73 23.59 -8.93
N THR A 32 -19.72 23.82 -7.62
CA THR A 32 -18.50 23.95 -6.83
C THR A 32 -18.07 22.60 -6.27
N PHE A 33 -16.85 22.15 -6.62
CA PHE A 33 -16.25 20.91 -6.13
C PHE A 33 -14.81 21.17 -5.66
N TYR A 34 -14.48 20.69 -4.45
CA TYR A 34 -13.15 20.84 -3.82
C TYR A 34 -12.48 19.47 -3.62
N PRO A 35 -11.86 18.90 -4.66
CA PRO A 35 -11.22 17.59 -4.61
C PRO A 35 -9.85 17.59 -3.93
N GLN A 36 -9.17 18.74 -3.88
CA GLN A 36 -7.78 18.81 -3.45
C GLN A 36 -7.64 18.60 -1.94
N GLY A 37 -6.44 18.22 -1.53
CA GLY A 37 -5.99 18.30 -0.16
C GLY A 37 -5.85 16.96 0.54
N VAL A 38 -5.10 16.99 1.65
CA VAL A 38 -4.73 15.80 2.42
C VAL A 38 -5.96 15.04 2.91
N GLU A 39 -7.01 15.74 3.33
CA GLU A 39 -8.24 15.11 3.85
C GLU A 39 -8.89 14.18 2.82
N ASN A 40 -9.11 14.68 1.60
CA ASN A 40 -9.72 13.91 0.51
C ASN A 40 -8.83 12.74 0.04
N LEU A 41 -7.51 12.90 0.10
CA LEU A 41 -6.56 11.83 -0.14
C LEU A 41 -6.59 10.76 0.95
N LEU A 42 -6.73 11.14 2.22
CA LEU A 42 -6.87 10.19 3.33
C LEU A 42 -8.16 9.40 3.19
N ILE A 43 -9.30 10.07 2.97
CA ILE A 43 -10.61 9.43 2.79
C ILE A 43 -10.54 8.38 1.68
N SER A 44 -10.17 8.81 0.47
CA SER A 44 -10.16 7.91 -0.69
C SER A 44 -9.09 6.82 -0.61
N SER A 45 -7.98 7.06 0.11
CA SER A 45 -6.95 6.03 0.35
C SER A 45 -7.35 4.98 1.36
N VAL A 46 -7.97 5.41 2.46
CA VAL A 46 -8.44 4.49 3.51
C VAL A 46 -9.54 3.60 2.95
N ASP A 47 -10.51 4.17 2.24
CA ASP A 47 -11.60 3.41 1.61
C ASP A 47 -11.07 2.30 0.70
N ALA A 48 -10.15 2.63 -0.22
CA ALA A 48 -9.56 1.65 -1.10
C ALA A 48 -8.73 0.58 -0.35
N SER A 49 -8.07 0.97 0.74
CA SER A 49 -7.29 0.06 1.60
C SER A 49 -8.16 -0.95 2.34
N LEU A 50 -9.32 -0.51 2.85
CA LEU A 50 -10.29 -1.39 3.51
C LEU A 50 -10.89 -2.40 2.51
N VAL A 51 -11.25 -1.95 1.31
CA VAL A 51 -11.74 -2.85 0.24
C VAL A 51 -10.66 -3.87 -0.11
N ALA A 52 -9.40 -3.45 -0.24
CA ALA A 52 -8.30 -4.35 -0.53
C ALA A 52 -8.09 -5.39 0.57
N GLN A 53 -8.04 -4.99 1.83
CA GLN A 53 -7.85 -5.93 2.94
C GLN A 53 -9.00 -6.95 3.00
N ASN A 54 -10.25 -6.52 2.82
CA ASN A 54 -11.40 -7.44 2.75
C ASN A 54 -11.32 -8.38 1.55
N THR A 55 -10.86 -7.90 0.39
CA THR A 55 -10.66 -8.72 -0.80
C THR A 55 -9.63 -9.81 -0.57
N LEU A 56 -8.49 -9.47 0.05
CA LEU A 56 -7.44 -10.43 0.37
C LEU A 56 -7.93 -11.49 1.37
N LEU A 57 -8.58 -11.05 2.46
CA LEU A 57 -9.17 -11.97 3.44
C LEU A 57 -10.18 -12.94 2.81
N ALA A 58 -11.06 -12.43 1.96
CA ALA A 58 -12.04 -13.26 1.25
C ALA A 58 -11.33 -14.28 0.35
N ALA A 59 -10.32 -13.84 -0.43
CA ALA A 59 -9.55 -14.72 -1.31
C ALA A 59 -8.84 -15.84 -0.51
N GLU A 60 -8.18 -15.48 0.60
CA GLU A 60 -7.48 -16.44 1.47
C GLU A 60 -8.44 -17.46 2.09
N SER A 61 -9.64 -17.04 2.53
CA SER A 61 -10.65 -17.95 3.07
C SER A 61 -11.19 -18.97 2.04
N LEU A 62 -11.09 -18.63 0.75
CA LEU A 62 -11.45 -19.50 -0.37
C LEU A 62 -10.28 -20.37 -0.87
N GLY A 63 -9.12 -20.32 -0.19
CA GLY A 63 -7.93 -21.11 -0.54
C GLY A 63 -7.07 -20.51 -1.65
N TYR A 64 -7.27 -19.23 -1.99
CA TYR A 64 -6.35 -18.47 -2.84
C TYR A 64 -5.26 -17.81 -2.00
N GLY A 65 -4.24 -17.27 -2.65
CA GLY A 65 -3.27 -16.38 -2.04
C GLY A 65 -3.18 -15.06 -2.78
N GLY A 66 -2.64 -14.05 -2.10
CA GLY A 66 -2.46 -12.74 -2.68
C GLY A 66 -1.27 -11.98 -2.13
N VAL A 67 -0.83 -10.98 -2.89
CA VAL A 67 0.18 -10.02 -2.45
C VAL A 67 -0.21 -8.63 -2.89
N ILE A 68 -0.20 -7.68 -1.95
CA ILE A 68 -0.40 -6.25 -2.21
C ILE A 68 0.92 -5.67 -2.73
N ILE A 69 0.85 -4.89 -3.80
CA ILE A 69 2.00 -4.37 -4.54
C ILE A 69 1.94 -2.85 -4.58
N GLY A 70 2.63 -2.20 -3.64
CA GLY A 70 2.71 -0.73 -3.56
C GLY A 70 3.70 -0.07 -4.53
N LEU A 71 4.70 -0.82 -5.00
CA LEU A 71 5.75 -0.30 -5.90
C LEU A 71 5.21 0.19 -7.25
N ILE A 72 3.98 -0.16 -7.59
CA ILE A 72 3.31 0.34 -8.80
C ILE A 72 3.27 1.88 -8.85
N ARG A 73 3.30 2.55 -7.69
CA ARG A 73 3.26 4.02 -7.59
C ARG A 73 4.49 4.71 -8.19
N TYR A 74 5.58 3.98 -8.42
CA TYR A 74 6.75 4.53 -9.13
C TYR A 74 6.49 4.72 -10.63
N ALA A 75 5.50 4.01 -11.19
CA ALA A 75 5.01 4.16 -12.56
C ALA A 75 3.54 4.64 -12.53
N SER A 76 3.20 5.51 -11.58
CA SER A 76 1.81 5.89 -11.31
C SER A 76 1.15 6.56 -12.52
N ARG A 77 1.89 7.38 -13.27
CA ARG A 77 1.41 8.05 -14.49
C ARG A 77 1.13 7.05 -15.60
N GLU A 78 2.06 6.15 -15.88
CA GLU A 78 1.92 5.10 -16.89
C GLU A 78 0.76 4.17 -16.56
N ILE A 79 0.54 3.86 -15.29
CA ILE A 79 -0.61 3.08 -14.83
C ILE A 79 -1.91 3.86 -14.99
N ALA A 80 -1.93 5.14 -14.62
CA ALA A 80 -3.10 5.97 -14.81
C ALA A 80 -3.50 6.07 -16.30
N GLU A 81 -2.51 6.18 -17.20
CA GLU A 81 -2.72 6.15 -18.65
C GLU A 81 -3.21 4.79 -19.12
N LEU A 82 -2.55 3.69 -18.71
CA LEU A 82 -2.92 2.32 -19.09
C LEU A 82 -4.38 1.99 -18.76
N PHE A 83 -4.86 2.44 -17.60
CA PHE A 83 -6.24 2.20 -17.13
C PHE A 83 -7.20 3.33 -17.50
N ASN A 84 -6.76 4.33 -18.28
CA ASN A 84 -7.56 5.52 -18.64
C ASN A 84 -8.22 6.19 -17.43
N LEU A 85 -7.48 6.30 -16.33
CA LEU A 85 -7.98 6.89 -15.09
C LEU A 85 -8.33 8.36 -15.31
N PRO A 86 -9.58 8.79 -15.05
CA PRO A 86 -9.98 10.19 -15.27
C PRO A 86 -9.42 11.12 -14.19
N ASP A 87 -9.73 12.41 -14.30
CA ASP A 87 -9.46 13.37 -13.22
C ASP A 87 -10.07 12.91 -11.89
N TYR A 88 -9.40 13.29 -10.80
CA TYR A 88 -9.79 12.96 -9.42
C TYR A 88 -9.68 11.47 -9.07
N THR A 89 -8.89 10.70 -9.83
CA THR A 89 -8.55 9.31 -9.53
C THR A 89 -7.04 9.07 -9.57
N TYR A 90 -6.55 8.14 -8.75
CA TYR A 90 -5.12 7.80 -8.70
C TYR A 90 -4.89 6.37 -8.18
N PRO A 91 -3.84 5.67 -8.66
CA PRO A 91 -3.51 4.33 -8.19
C PRO A 91 -2.88 4.37 -6.80
N ILE A 92 -3.35 3.47 -5.91
CA ILE A 92 -2.80 3.33 -4.55
C ILE A 92 -1.88 2.13 -4.47
N PHE A 93 -2.35 0.95 -4.86
CA PHE A 93 -1.56 -0.26 -4.99
C PHE A 93 -2.28 -1.28 -5.87
N GLY A 94 -1.53 -2.28 -6.32
CA GLY A 94 -2.09 -3.46 -6.98
C GLY A 94 -2.25 -4.64 -6.03
N MET A 95 -2.97 -5.66 -6.45
CA MET A 95 -3.02 -6.96 -5.79
C MET A 95 -2.94 -8.06 -6.83
N ALA A 96 -1.92 -8.90 -6.71
CA ALA A 96 -1.81 -10.14 -7.47
C ALA A 96 -2.54 -11.24 -6.69
N LEU A 97 -3.48 -11.94 -7.33
CA LEU A 97 -4.29 -13.03 -6.76
C LEU A 97 -4.16 -14.31 -7.59
N GLY A 98 -4.08 -15.46 -6.94
CA GLY A 98 -4.02 -16.75 -7.62
C GLY A 98 -3.98 -17.94 -6.67
N LYS A 99 -3.86 -19.15 -7.23
CA LYS A 99 -3.61 -20.35 -6.43
C LYS A 99 -2.13 -20.39 -6.01
N PRO A 100 -1.81 -20.45 -4.71
CA PRO A 100 -0.42 -20.51 -4.27
C PRO A 100 0.28 -21.77 -4.80
N ALA A 101 1.44 -21.60 -5.44
CA ALA A 101 2.32 -22.72 -5.78
C ALA A 101 3.17 -23.17 -4.59
N GLN A 102 3.32 -22.30 -3.58
CA GLN A 102 4.11 -22.51 -2.38
C GLN A 102 3.41 -21.85 -1.19
N HIS A 103 3.61 -22.41 0.00
CA HIS A 103 3.20 -21.80 1.26
C HIS A 103 4.44 -21.35 2.02
N HIS A 104 4.47 -20.09 2.42
CA HIS A 104 5.54 -19.53 3.24
C HIS A 104 5.12 -19.46 4.69
N ALA A 105 6.08 -19.62 5.61
CA ALA A 105 5.85 -19.35 7.01
C ALA A 105 5.43 -17.88 7.23
N VAL A 106 4.61 -17.64 8.23
CA VAL A 106 4.20 -16.29 8.60
C VAL A 106 5.42 -15.54 9.13
N LYS A 107 5.76 -14.43 8.47
CA LYS A 107 6.83 -13.53 8.92
C LYS A 107 6.46 -12.95 10.29
N PRO A 108 7.35 -12.92 11.29
CA PRO A 108 7.09 -12.26 12.57
C PRO A 108 6.75 -10.77 12.37
N ARG A 109 5.99 -10.20 13.32
CA ARG A 109 5.67 -8.77 13.39
C ARG A 109 6.38 -8.15 14.59
N LEU A 110 6.37 -6.82 14.68
CA LEU A 110 6.79 -6.12 15.90
C LEU A 110 6.02 -6.69 17.11
N PRO A 111 6.63 -6.69 18.30
CA PRO A 111 5.94 -7.10 19.53
C PRO A 111 4.61 -6.36 19.70
N TYR A 112 3.62 -7.02 20.31
CA TYR A 112 2.27 -6.46 20.45
C TYR A 112 2.29 -5.13 21.20
N GLU A 113 3.01 -5.10 22.31
CA GLU A 113 3.28 -3.95 23.17
C GLU A 113 4.05 -2.82 22.47
N ALA A 114 4.58 -3.06 21.27
CA ALA A 114 5.22 -2.05 20.43
C ALA A 114 4.30 -1.46 19.36
N VAL A 115 3.07 -1.95 19.25
CA VAL A 115 2.09 -1.49 18.26
C VAL A 115 0.78 -1.05 18.90
N VAL A 116 0.39 -1.68 20.02
CA VAL A 116 -0.84 -1.36 20.75
C VAL A 116 -0.48 -0.70 22.07
N PHE A 117 -1.00 0.51 22.26
CA PHE A 117 -0.81 1.32 23.46
C PHE A 117 -2.15 1.56 24.14
N GLU A 118 -2.15 1.59 25.47
CA GLU A 118 -3.31 1.98 26.26
C GLU A 118 -3.30 3.50 26.45
N GLU A 119 -4.40 4.14 26.05
CA GLU A 119 -4.70 5.58 26.18
C GLU A 119 -3.74 6.55 25.45
N ASP A 120 -2.46 6.53 25.80
CA ASP A 120 -1.44 7.47 25.33
C ASP A 120 -0.37 6.79 24.47
N TYR A 121 0.17 7.53 23.51
CA TYR A 121 1.29 7.06 22.69
C TYR A 121 2.53 6.81 23.56
N GLN A 122 3.10 5.61 23.47
CA GLN A 122 4.32 5.26 24.19
C GLN A 122 5.52 5.44 23.28
N GLU A 123 6.32 6.49 23.52
CA GLU A 123 7.59 6.66 22.81
C GLU A 123 8.55 5.53 23.21
N GLN A 124 9.04 4.80 22.20
CA GLN A 124 9.88 3.64 22.41
C GLN A 124 11.33 3.96 22.13
N ASP A 125 12.23 3.36 22.91
CA ASP A 125 13.65 3.47 22.64
C ASP A 125 14.10 2.51 21.50
N ALA A 126 15.35 2.67 21.07
CA ALA A 126 15.93 1.89 19.99
C ALA A 126 16.05 0.38 20.31
N SER A 127 15.94 -0.05 21.58
CA SER A 127 16.06 -1.46 21.96
C SER A 127 14.91 -2.32 21.42
N VAL A 128 13.72 -1.74 21.23
CA VAL A 128 12.59 -2.41 20.55
C VAL A 128 12.97 -2.78 19.13
N ILE A 129 13.65 -1.87 18.43
CA ILE A 129 14.10 -2.10 17.06
C ILE A 129 15.22 -3.15 17.01
N GLN A 130 16.19 -3.07 17.93
CA GLN A 130 17.27 -4.06 18.04
C GLN A 130 16.72 -5.48 18.33
N THR A 131 15.74 -5.58 19.22
CA THR A 131 15.05 -6.83 19.52
C THR A 131 14.34 -7.37 18.28
N TYR A 132 13.64 -6.52 17.55
CA TYR A 132 12.95 -6.93 16.34
C TYR A 132 13.89 -7.32 15.20
N ASP A 133 15.05 -6.67 15.09
CA ASP A 133 16.11 -7.05 14.16
C ASP A 133 16.58 -8.48 14.43
N GLN A 134 16.79 -8.85 15.71
CA GLN A 134 17.16 -10.21 16.10
C GLN A 134 16.06 -11.23 15.74
N ILE A 135 14.79 -10.92 16.06
CA ILE A 135 13.65 -11.78 15.72
C ILE A 135 13.58 -12.04 14.20
N GLN A 136 13.79 -11.00 13.40
CA GLN A 136 13.78 -11.11 11.94
C GLN A 136 14.98 -11.89 11.41
N ALA A 137 16.17 -11.71 12.00
CA ALA A 137 17.37 -12.46 11.65
C ALA A 137 17.18 -13.96 11.92
N ASP A 138 16.64 -14.30 13.10
CA ASP A 138 16.36 -15.69 13.48
C ASP A 138 15.34 -16.34 12.53
N TYR A 139 14.27 -15.62 12.17
CA TYR A 139 13.27 -16.08 11.19
C TYR A 139 13.85 -16.25 9.77
N ALA A 140 14.66 -15.30 9.33
CA ALA A 140 15.26 -15.34 8.00
C ALA A 140 16.33 -16.43 7.89
N GLY A 141 17.06 -16.68 8.98
CA GLY A 141 18.19 -17.60 9.05
C GLY A 141 19.24 -17.25 8.01
N LYS A 142 19.71 -18.24 7.24
CA LYS A 142 20.70 -18.03 6.15
C LYS A 142 20.24 -17.11 5.02
N ARG A 143 18.95 -16.74 4.97
CA ARG A 143 18.40 -15.80 3.96
C ARG A 143 18.50 -14.35 4.41
N ALA A 144 18.91 -14.07 5.64
CA ALA A 144 19.07 -12.71 6.12
C ALA A 144 20.18 -12.01 5.32
N THR A 145 19.83 -10.96 4.59
CA THR A 145 20.79 -10.08 3.91
C THR A 145 21.01 -8.79 4.69
N ASP A 146 19.92 -8.19 5.15
CA ASP A 146 19.90 -6.95 5.94
C ASP A 146 18.96 -7.12 7.14
N THR A 147 19.22 -6.39 8.22
CA THR A 147 18.30 -6.26 9.34
C THR A 147 17.02 -5.51 8.94
N TRP A 148 16.01 -5.45 9.81
CA TRP A 148 14.83 -4.64 9.53
C TRP A 148 15.14 -3.14 9.57
N SER A 149 15.95 -2.69 10.53
CA SER A 149 16.38 -1.30 10.62
C SER A 149 17.24 -0.85 9.43
N GLU A 150 18.12 -1.70 8.90
CA GLU A 150 18.89 -1.41 7.68
C GLU A 150 17.98 -1.21 6.46
N ARG A 151 16.94 -2.04 6.33
CA ARG A 151 15.92 -1.85 5.28
C ARG A 151 15.15 -0.54 5.42
N LEU A 152 14.87 -0.10 6.65
CA LEU A 152 14.28 1.21 6.88
C LEU A 152 15.20 2.33 6.42
N THR A 153 16.51 2.26 6.70
CA THR A 153 17.48 3.22 6.20
C THR A 153 17.45 3.28 4.68
N ASN A 154 17.46 2.13 4.00
CA ASN A 154 17.38 2.06 2.54
C ASN A 154 16.10 2.68 1.95
N GLN A 155 15.01 2.72 2.72
CA GLN A 155 13.73 3.28 2.30
C GLN A 155 13.57 4.77 2.67
N PHE A 156 13.89 5.13 3.91
CA PHE A 156 13.53 6.41 4.51
C PHE A 156 14.69 7.40 4.64
N ALA A 157 15.95 6.95 4.47
CA ALA A 157 17.10 7.85 4.36
C ALA A 157 17.37 8.32 2.92
N GLN A 158 16.41 8.11 2.02
CA GLN A 158 16.45 8.51 0.61
C GLN A 158 15.43 9.61 0.35
N LYS A 159 15.67 10.43 -0.69
CA LYS A 159 14.64 11.38 -1.15
C LYS A 159 13.40 10.60 -1.63
N PRO A 160 12.19 11.07 -1.29
CA PRO A 160 10.97 10.40 -1.74
C PRO A 160 10.87 10.46 -3.27
N ASN A 161 10.37 9.38 -3.87
CA ASN A 161 10.06 9.37 -5.30
C ASN A 161 8.89 10.35 -5.59
N PRO A 162 9.06 11.32 -6.49
CA PRO A 162 8.04 12.34 -6.77
C PRO A 162 6.88 11.84 -7.63
N ALA A 163 6.92 10.61 -8.16
CA ALA A 163 5.94 10.10 -9.13
C ALA A 163 4.48 10.25 -8.64
N SER A 164 4.19 9.86 -7.39
CA SER A 164 2.85 10.03 -6.82
C SER A 164 2.45 11.50 -6.71
N GLN A 165 3.35 12.35 -6.22
CA GLN A 165 3.07 13.78 -6.06
C GLN A 165 2.76 14.43 -7.40
N ASN A 166 3.58 14.17 -8.42
CA ASN A 166 3.39 14.70 -9.77
C ASN A 166 2.06 14.24 -10.36
N LEU A 167 1.73 12.94 -10.22
CA LEU A 167 0.44 12.44 -10.71
C LEU A 167 -0.74 13.09 -9.99
N LEU A 168 -0.68 13.24 -8.67
CA LEU A 168 -1.78 13.82 -7.90
C LEU A 168 -2.03 15.29 -8.31
N GLN A 169 -0.97 16.05 -8.62
CA GLN A 169 -1.09 17.39 -9.21
C GLN A 169 -1.77 17.32 -10.59
N ASP A 170 -1.31 16.43 -11.48
CA ASP A 170 -1.91 16.24 -12.81
C ASP A 170 -3.40 15.85 -12.71
N LYS A 171 -3.77 15.10 -11.67
CA LYS A 171 -5.13 14.62 -11.39
C LYS A 171 -5.98 15.58 -10.58
N LYS A 172 -5.49 16.82 -10.34
CA LYS A 172 -6.19 17.91 -9.63
C LYS A 172 -6.57 17.56 -8.19
N LEU A 173 -5.72 16.78 -7.52
CA LEU A 173 -5.89 16.32 -6.13
C LEU A 173 -4.93 17.02 -5.15
N LEU A 174 -3.91 17.71 -5.65
CA LEU A 174 -2.99 18.54 -4.89
C LEU A 174 -3.03 19.99 -5.39
#